data_AF-A0A7V8XZR2-F1
#
_entry.id   AF-A0A7V8XZR2-F1
#
_cell.length_a   1.000
_cell.length_b   1.000
_cell.length_c   1.000
_cell.angle_alpha   90.00
_cell.angle_beta   90.00
_cell.angle_gamma   90.00
#
_symmetry.space_group_name_H-M   'P 1'
#
loop_
_entity.id
_entity.type
_entity.pdbx_description
1 polymer ?
#
loop_
_entity_poly.entity_id
_entity_poly.type
_entity_poly.pdbx_seq_one_letter_code
_entity_poly.pdbx_strand_id
1 'polypeptide(L)'
;MAKVVADMSMSLDGFIADPDDGVEHLFGWYDNGDIEVTTTRPDLTFHTSKASAEHLRESFADVGALICGRRLFDITNGWGGNHPVGAPVFVVTHTVPEGWPREDAPFTFVTDGPESAVRQAQAVAGDKVVAVATPTITQQLLDAGLLDEIAVNLVPVLLGEGIRFFDNLAGSPVKLEGPTVIEGTDVTHLHYRVRK
;
A
#
# COMPACT_ATOMS: atom_id res chain seq x y z
N MET A 1 -17.35 -2.72 -9.49
CA MET A 1 -16.78 -2.64 -8.13
C MET A 1 -15.38 -2.09 -8.27
N ALA A 2 -14.97 -1.20 -7.37
CA ALA A 2 -13.61 -0.67 -7.29
C ALA A 2 -12.59 -1.80 -7.33
N LYS A 3 -11.51 -1.64 -8.10
CA LYS A 3 -10.41 -2.62 -8.12
C LYS A 3 -9.70 -2.63 -6.78
N VAL A 4 -9.18 -3.79 -6.37
CA VAL A 4 -8.33 -3.94 -5.18
C VAL A 4 -6.88 -4.09 -5.62
N VAL A 5 -6.05 -3.11 -5.25
CA VAL A 5 -4.66 -2.98 -5.71
C VAL A 5 -3.74 -3.00 -4.51
N ALA A 6 -2.80 -3.95 -4.46
CA ALA A 6 -1.71 -3.91 -3.48
C ALA A 6 -0.59 -3.02 -4.00
N ASP A 7 -0.03 -2.13 -3.18
CA ASP A 7 1.06 -1.23 -3.58
C ASP A 7 2.09 -1.11 -2.45
N MET A 8 3.32 -1.51 -2.72
CA MET A 8 4.41 -1.55 -1.75
C MET A 8 5.76 -1.19 -2.40
N SER A 9 6.62 -0.48 -1.67
CA SER A 9 8.06 -0.47 -1.95
C SER A 9 8.70 -1.77 -1.46
N MET A 10 9.57 -2.34 -2.29
CA MET A 10 10.15 -3.66 -2.03
C MET A 10 11.60 -3.71 -2.48
N SER A 11 12.45 -4.37 -1.68
CA SER A 11 13.81 -4.71 -2.07
C SER A 11 13.83 -5.72 -3.22
N LEU A 12 14.98 -5.84 -3.88
CA LEU A 12 15.16 -6.79 -4.98
C LEU A 12 14.99 -8.25 -4.56
N ASP A 13 15.29 -8.58 -3.29
CA ASP A 13 15.12 -9.90 -2.68
C ASP A 13 13.76 -10.12 -1.98
N GLY A 14 12.82 -9.17 -2.14
CA GLY A 14 11.41 -9.39 -1.85
C GLY A 14 10.92 -8.94 -0.48
N PHE A 15 11.63 -8.03 0.18
CA PHE A 15 11.30 -7.52 1.52
C PHE A 15 10.72 -6.09 1.46
N ILE A 16 9.73 -5.81 2.29
CA ILE A 16 9.03 -4.50 2.38
C ILE A 16 9.40 -3.70 3.62
N ALA A 17 10.18 -4.30 4.51
CA ALA A 17 10.78 -3.70 5.69
C ALA A 17 11.87 -4.65 6.21
N ASP A 18 12.77 -4.12 7.03
CA ASP A 18 13.72 -4.92 7.81
C ASP A 18 13.02 -5.69 8.96
N PRO A 19 13.75 -6.48 9.79
CA PRO A 19 13.15 -7.23 10.90
C PRO A 19 12.47 -6.37 11.98
N ASP A 20 12.84 -5.10 12.11
CA ASP A 20 12.40 -4.14 13.13
C ASP A 20 11.38 -3.12 12.58
N ASP A 21 10.73 -3.43 11.44
CA ASP A 21 9.79 -2.56 10.71
C ASP A 21 10.43 -1.31 10.06
N GLY A 22 11.76 -1.24 9.95
CA GLY A 22 12.46 -0.15 9.29
C GLY A 22 12.30 -0.19 7.77
N VAL A 23 12.10 1.00 7.18
CA VAL A 23 11.84 1.20 5.73
C VAL A 23 12.82 2.17 5.08
N GLU A 24 13.82 2.65 5.81
CA GLU A 24 14.79 3.66 5.36
C GLU A 24 15.45 3.33 4.02
N HIS A 25 15.84 2.07 3.82
CA HIS A 25 16.48 1.60 2.60
C HIS A 25 15.52 1.44 1.42
N LEU A 26 14.21 1.45 1.66
CA LEU A 26 13.18 1.25 0.65
C LEU A 26 12.49 2.55 0.25
N PHE A 27 12.53 3.57 1.10
CA PHE A 27 11.76 4.80 0.91
C PHE A 27 12.61 5.98 0.42
N GLY A 28 13.93 5.78 0.23
CA GLY A 28 14.83 6.83 -0.26
C GLY A 28 14.41 7.45 -1.60
N TRP A 29 13.68 6.73 -2.44
CA TRP A 29 13.19 7.24 -3.72
C TRP A 29 12.10 8.32 -3.60
N TYR A 30 11.48 8.48 -2.42
CA TYR A 30 10.54 9.57 -2.16
C TYR A 30 11.21 10.96 -2.03
N ASP A 31 12.53 11.01 -1.92
CA ASP A 31 13.31 12.26 -1.75
C ASP A 31 14.59 12.27 -2.63
N ASN A 32 14.51 11.71 -3.83
CA ASN A 32 15.66 11.53 -4.73
C ASN A 32 15.63 12.35 -6.03
N GLY A 33 14.78 13.36 -6.11
CA GLY A 33 14.74 14.26 -7.27
C GLY A 33 14.20 15.64 -6.92
N ASP A 34 14.04 16.49 -7.93
CA ASP A 34 13.67 17.90 -7.73
C ASP A 34 12.17 18.16 -7.93
N ILE A 35 11.37 17.15 -8.26
CA ILE A 35 9.95 17.33 -8.56
C ILE A 35 9.12 17.14 -7.30
N GLU A 36 8.56 18.24 -6.80
CA GLU A 36 7.69 18.26 -5.64
C GLU A 36 6.35 17.54 -5.90
N VAL A 37 5.97 16.62 -5.02
CA VAL A 37 4.66 15.97 -4.98
C VAL A 37 4.04 16.21 -3.61
N THR A 38 3.01 17.05 -3.57
CA THR A 38 2.29 17.38 -2.35
C THR A 38 1.30 16.29 -1.98
N THR A 39 1.04 16.17 -0.68
CA THR A 39 0.03 15.27 -0.13
C THR A 39 -1.05 16.07 0.60
N THR A 40 -2.06 15.41 1.14
CA THR A 40 -3.03 16.08 2.03
C THR A 40 -2.42 16.51 3.36
N ARG A 41 -1.17 16.14 3.61
CA ARG A 41 -0.35 16.51 4.76
C ARG A 41 0.76 17.47 4.33
N PRO A 42 0.69 18.77 4.67
CA PRO A 42 1.71 19.74 4.30
C PRO A 42 3.10 19.44 4.90
N ASP A 43 3.15 18.67 5.98
CA ASP A 43 4.38 18.22 6.63
C ASP A 43 5.03 17.01 5.94
N LEU A 44 4.35 16.40 4.97
CA LEU A 44 4.84 15.26 4.21
C LEU A 44 4.72 15.54 2.70
N THR A 45 5.75 16.18 2.17
CA THR A 45 5.93 16.45 0.73
C THR A 45 7.08 15.60 0.21
N PHE A 46 6.89 14.96 -0.94
CA PHE A 46 7.91 14.15 -1.59
C PHE A 46 8.65 14.96 -2.66
N HIS A 47 9.91 14.63 -2.91
CA HIS A 47 10.70 15.18 -4.01
C HIS A 47 11.31 14.04 -4.82
N THR A 48 10.74 13.75 -5.97
CA THR A 48 11.09 12.54 -6.72
C THR A 48 11.61 12.87 -8.11
N SER A 49 12.09 11.85 -8.82
CA SER A 49 12.25 11.92 -10.27
C SER A 49 10.95 12.35 -10.96
N LYS A 50 11.04 12.90 -12.18
CA LYS A 50 9.85 13.30 -12.95
C LYS A 50 8.89 12.12 -13.20
N ALA A 51 9.43 10.97 -13.58
CA ALA A 51 8.63 9.77 -13.86
C ALA A 51 7.89 9.28 -12.60
N SER A 52 8.58 9.21 -11.46
CA SER A 52 7.96 8.84 -10.18
C SER A 52 6.93 9.87 -9.73
N ALA A 53 7.14 11.17 -10.01
CA ALA A 53 6.20 12.22 -9.63
C ALA A 53 4.90 12.15 -10.44
N GLU A 54 4.99 11.86 -11.74
CA GLU A 54 3.82 11.62 -12.60
C GLU A 54 3.05 10.39 -12.09
N HIS A 55 3.75 9.28 -11.83
CA HIS A 55 3.17 8.06 -11.28
C HIS A 55 2.49 8.25 -9.92
N LEU A 56 3.13 8.94 -8.98
CA LEU A 56 2.59 9.19 -7.63
C LEU A 56 1.33 10.05 -7.68
N ARG A 57 1.32 11.12 -8.49
CA ARG A 57 0.15 11.99 -8.64
C ARG A 57 -1.04 11.25 -9.22
N GLU A 58 -0.82 10.42 -10.24
CA GLU A 58 -1.87 9.58 -10.81
C GLU A 58 -2.40 8.58 -9.78
N SER A 59 -1.49 7.86 -9.10
CA SER A 59 -1.86 6.85 -8.11
C SER A 59 -2.64 7.46 -6.95
N PHE A 60 -2.17 8.57 -6.36
CA PHE A 60 -2.86 9.22 -5.24
C PHE A 60 -4.22 9.78 -5.65
N ALA A 61 -4.35 10.32 -6.85
CA ALA A 61 -5.64 10.82 -7.34
C ALA A 61 -6.67 9.69 -7.52
N ASP A 62 -6.21 8.48 -7.83
CA ASP A 62 -7.06 7.33 -8.12
C ASP A 62 -7.41 6.48 -6.89
N VAL A 63 -6.79 6.69 -5.73
CA VAL A 63 -7.19 5.98 -4.49
C VAL A 63 -8.49 6.55 -3.94
N GLY A 64 -9.50 5.68 -3.78
CA GLY A 64 -10.79 6.00 -3.17
C GLY A 64 -10.92 5.51 -1.73
N ALA A 65 -10.19 4.46 -1.37
CA ALA A 65 -10.09 3.93 0.00
C ALA A 65 -8.77 3.17 0.18
N LEU A 66 -8.30 3.04 1.41
CA LEU A 66 -7.10 2.28 1.76
C LEU A 66 -7.42 1.20 2.78
N ILE A 67 -6.82 0.02 2.63
CA ILE A 67 -6.86 -1.06 3.61
C ILE A 67 -5.46 -1.26 4.17
N CYS A 68 -5.37 -1.31 5.49
CA CYS A 68 -4.15 -1.72 6.19
C CYS A 68 -4.44 -2.67 7.35
N GLY A 69 -3.42 -3.38 7.80
CA GLY A 69 -3.47 -4.16 9.03
C GLY A 69 -3.09 -3.32 10.26
N ARG A 70 -3.42 -3.87 11.44
CA ARG A 70 -3.14 -3.24 12.74
C ARG A 70 -1.68 -2.83 12.95
N ARG A 71 -0.71 -3.66 12.53
CA ARG A 71 0.73 -3.39 12.70
C ARG A 71 1.15 -2.07 12.03
N LEU A 72 0.77 -1.86 10.77
CA LEU A 72 1.08 -0.62 10.04
C LEU A 72 0.40 0.60 10.68
N PHE A 73 -0.85 0.43 11.11
CA PHE A 73 -1.56 1.49 11.83
C PHE A 73 -0.82 1.92 13.10
N ASP A 74 -0.26 0.97 13.86
CA ASP A 74 0.50 1.28 15.08
C ASP A 74 1.84 1.97 14.78
N ILE A 75 2.61 1.45 13.82
CA ILE A 75 3.91 2.02 13.40
C ILE A 75 3.76 3.49 13.00
N THR A 76 2.68 3.80 12.30
CA THR A 76 2.41 5.15 11.79
C THR A 76 1.64 6.03 12.76
N ASN A 77 1.29 5.51 13.95
CA ASN A 77 0.40 6.15 14.91
C ASN A 77 -0.90 6.66 14.25
N GLY A 78 -1.48 5.82 13.37
CA GLY A 78 -2.65 6.14 12.56
C GLY A 78 -2.48 7.37 11.67
N TRP A 79 -1.25 7.74 11.32
CA TRP A 79 -0.90 9.00 10.66
C TRP A 79 -1.56 10.21 11.32
N GLY A 80 -1.69 10.22 12.65
CA GLY A 80 -2.39 11.29 13.38
C GLY A 80 -3.86 11.48 13.01
N GLY A 81 -4.48 10.54 12.28
CA GLY A 81 -5.84 10.61 11.77
C GLY A 81 -5.97 11.13 10.33
N ASN A 82 -4.86 11.43 9.65
CA ASN A 82 -4.89 11.86 8.25
C ASN A 82 -3.82 11.10 7.45
N HIS A 83 -4.23 10.14 6.62
CA HIS A 83 -3.31 9.42 5.74
C HIS A 83 -2.84 10.35 4.60
N PRO A 84 -1.56 10.33 4.16
CA PRO A 84 -1.04 11.26 3.15
C PRO A 84 -1.87 11.34 1.86
N VAL A 85 -2.38 10.19 1.40
CA VAL A 85 -3.24 10.08 0.21
C VAL A 85 -4.59 10.78 0.38
N GLY A 86 -5.06 11.02 1.61
CA GLY A 86 -6.34 11.69 1.87
C GLY A 86 -7.58 10.81 1.71
N ALA A 87 -7.41 9.51 1.47
CA ALA A 87 -8.51 8.56 1.35
C ALA A 87 -8.91 7.98 2.73
N PRO A 88 -10.18 7.59 2.93
CA PRO A 88 -10.61 6.84 4.12
C PRO A 88 -9.82 5.52 4.28
N VAL A 89 -9.50 5.17 5.53
CA VAL A 89 -8.66 4.02 5.87
C VAL A 89 -9.49 2.96 6.59
N PHE A 90 -9.38 1.71 6.16
CA PHE A 90 -9.98 0.54 6.75
C PHE A 90 -8.89 -0.30 7.41
N VAL A 91 -8.88 -0.34 8.74
CA VAL A 91 -7.89 -1.05 9.54
C VAL A 91 -8.41 -2.43 9.90
N VAL A 92 -7.82 -3.48 9.34
CA VAL A 92 -8.14 -4.86 9.71
C VAL A 92 -7.46 -5.19 11.04
N THR A 93 -8.25 -5.51 12.04
CA THR A 93 -7.78 -5.76 13.41
C THR A 93 -8.74 -6.68 14.16
N HIS A 94 -8.28 -7.44 15.14
CA HIS A 94 -9.18 -8.21 16.01
C HIS A 94 -9.84 -7.34 17.10
N THR A 95 -9.17 -6.24 17.47
CA THR A 95 -9.61 -5.34 18.55
C THR A 95 -9.38 -3.89 18.13
N VAL A 96 -10.38 -3.04 18.37
CA VAL A 96 -10.29 -1.59 18.15
C VAL A 96 -9.33 -0.97 19.18
N PRO A 97 -8.35 -0.13 18.78
CA PRO A 97 -7.48 0.55 19.72
C PRO A 97 -8.25 1.46 20.67
N GLU A 98 -7.70 1.64 21.88
CA GLU A 98 -8.15 2.71 22.76
C GLU A 98 -7.99 4.09 22.09
N GLY A 99 -8.94 4.99 22.34
CA GLY A 99 -8.96 6.31 21.72
C GLY A 99 -9.46 6.35 20.26
N TRP A 100 -9.96 5.22 19.75
CA TRP A 100 -10.53 5.10 18.40
C TRP A 100 -11.92 4.43 18.43
N PRO A 101 -12.78 4.66 17.42
CA PRO A 101 -12.61 5.61 16.31
C PRO A 101 -12.66 7.08 16.78
N ARG A 102 -12.11 8.00 16.00
CA ARG A 102 -12.23 9.45 16.24
C ARG A 102 -13.13 10.07 15.18
N GLU A 103 -13.91 11.08 15.57
CA GLU A 103 -14.82 11.78 14.63
C GLU A 103 -14.07 12.57 13.55
N ASP A 104 -12.85 13.02 13.85
CA ASP A 104 -12.01 13.85 12.98
C ASP A 104 -11.10 13.04 12.04
N ALA A 105 -11.15 11.70 12.12
CA ALA A 105 -10.27 10.81 11.38
C ALA A 105 -11.10 9.78 10.59
N PRO A 106 -10.99 9.71 9.25
CA PRO A 106 -11.78 8.79 8.44
C PRO A 106 -11.24 7.35 8.49
N PHE A 107 -11.12 6.79 9.69
CA PHE A 107 -10.63 5.44 9.96
C PHE A 107 -11.75 4.53 10.44
N THR A 108 -11.93 3.42 9.74
CA THR A 108 -12.89 2.37 10.09
C THR A 108 -12.14 1.13 10.53
N PHE A 109 -12.43 0.61 11.72
CA PHE A 109 -11.80 -0.61 12.24
C PHE A 109 -12.68 -1.82 11.91
N VAL A 110 -12.13 -2.76 11.15
CA VAL A 110 -12.85 -3.91 10.63
C VAL A 110 -12.40 -5.16 11.38
N THR A 111 -13.31 -5.77 12.13
CA THR A 111 -13.02 -6.90 13.05
C THR A 111 -13.46 -8.28 12.54
N ASP A 112 -14.10 -8.33 11.37
CA ASP A 112 -14.62 -9.52 10.73
C ASP A 112 -13.80 -9.93 9.48
N GLY A 113 -12.56 -9.44 9.38
CA GLY A 113 -11.55 -9.94 8.44
C GLY A 113 -11.36 -9.13 7.15
N PRO A 114 -10.36 -9.50 6.33
CA PRO A 114 -9.94 -8.74 5.15
C PRO A 114 -11.02 -8.67 4.06
N GLU A 115 -11.82 -9.72 3.89
CA GLU A 115 -12.90 -9.77 2.90
C GLU A 115 -13.99 -8.74 3.21
N SER A 116 -14.30 -8.52 4.49
CA SER A 116 -15.22 -7.48 4.93
C SER A 116 -14.64 -6.10 4.69
N ALA A 117 -13.35 -5.90 4.97
CA ALA A 117 -12.67 -4.64 4.69
C ALA A 117 -12.72 -4.30 3.20
N VAL A 118 -12.51 -5.27 2.30
CA VAL A 118 -12.67 -5.07 0.85
C VAL A 118 -14.09 -4.63 0.50
N ARG A 119 -15.13 -5.32 0.98
CA ARG A 119 -16.52 -4.92 0.68
C ARG A 119 -16.83 -3.50 1.14
N GLN A 120 -16.44 -3.15 2.36
CA GLN A 120 -16.68 -1.82 2.93
C GLN A 120 -15.87 -0.74 2.18
N ALA A 121 -14.60 -1.00 1.90
CA ALA A 121 -13.74 -0.08 1.16
C ALA A 121 -14.22 0.14 -0.28
N GLN A 122 -14.66 -0.91 -0.98
CA GLN A 122 -15.21 -0.79 -2.34
C GLN A 122 -16.51 0.03 -2.39
N ALA A 123 -17.34 -0.06 -1.35
CA ALA A 123 -18.56 0.75 -1.25
C ALA A 123 -18.25 2.25 -1.09
N VAL A 124 -17.12 2.59 -0.45
CA VAL A 124 -16.67 3.97 -0.26
C VAL A 124 -15.84 4.49 -1.44
N ALA A 125 -15.01 3.64 -2.06
CA ALA A 125 -14.13 4.02 -3.14
C ALA A 125 -14.88 4.43 -4.43
N GLY A 126 -16.09 3.90 -4.66
CA GLY A 126 -16.87 4.22 -5.86
C GLY A 126 -16.18 3.73 -7.13
N ASP A 127 -15.88 4.66 -8.05
CA ASP A 127 -15.21 4.36 -9.32
C ASP A 127 -13.67 4.34 -9.23
N LYS A 128 -13.12 4.72 -8.07
CA LYS A 128 -11.69 4.73 -7.75
C LYS A 128 -11.21 3.38 -7.24
N VAL A 129 -9.90 3.21 -7.00
CA VAL A 129 -9.34 1.96 -6.48
C VAL A 129 -9.34 1.87 -4.95
N VAL A 130 -9.31 0.63 -4.44
CA VAL A 130 -9.01 0.30 -3.05
C VAL A 130 -7.54 -0.10 -2.97
N ALA A 131 -6.71 0.72 -2.32
CA ALA A 131 -5.29 0.42 -2.12
C ALA A 131 -5.08 -0.48 -0.90
N VAL A 132 -4.18 -1.46 -0.98
CA VAL A 132 -3.81 -2.35 0.14
C VAL A 132 -2.33 -2.16 0.45
N ALA A 133 -2.04 -1.65 1.65
CA ALA A 133 -0.70 -1.20 2.04
C ALA A 133 -0.03 -2.13 3.07
N THR A 134 -0.37 -3.43 3.12
CA THR A 134 0.28 -4.37 4.06
C THR A 134 0.45 -5.76 3.49
N PRO A 135 1.59 -6.45 3.72
CA PRO A 135 1.88 -7.75 3.13
C PRO A 135 0.88 -8.83 3.54
N THR A 136 0.56 -8.94 4.83
CA THR A 136 -0.32 -10.01 5.33
C THR A 136 -1.73 -9.92 4.75
N ILE A 137 -2.31 -8.72 4.67
CA ILE A 137 -3.63 -8.53 4.06
C ILE A 137 -3.57 -8.76 2.56
N THR A 138 -2.52 -8.28 1.87
CA THR A 138 -2.31 -8.54 0.44
C THR A 138 -2.29 -10.05 0.15
N GLN A 139 -1.53 -10.83 0.92
CA GLN A 139 -1.44 -12.28 0.75
C GLN A 139 -2.79 -12.98 1.01
N GLN A 140 -3.51 -12.59 2.07
CA GLN A 140 -4.85 -13.13 2.36
C GLN A 140 -5.85 -12.83 1.24
N LEU A 141 -5.83 -11.61 0.69
CA LEU A 141 -6.70 -11.22 -0.42
C LEU A 141 -6.32 -11.91 -1.73
N LEU A 142 -5.04 -12.18 -1.93
CA LEU A 142 -4.55 -12.95 -3.07
C LEU A 142 -5.04 -14.39 -3.00
N ASP A 143 -4.91 -15.04 -1.83
CA ASP A 143 -5.39 -16.41 -1.60
C ASP A 143 -6.93 -16.51 -1.69
N ALA A 144 -7.65 -15.45 -1.31
CA ALA A 144 -9.11 -15.36 -1.45
C ALA A 144 -9.58 -14.99 -2.88
N GLY A 145 -8.67 -14.72 -3.82
CA GLY A 145 -9.03 -14.30 -5.20
C GLY A 145 -9.65 -12.90 -5.29
N LEU A 146 -9.46 -12.08 -4.25
CA LEU A 146 -10.01 -10.73 -4.12
C LEU A 146 -9.05 -9.63 -4.58
N LEU A 147 -7.76 -9.93 -4.74
CA LEU A 147 -6.77 -8.99 -5.26
C LEU A 147 -6.84 -8.93 -6.79
N ASP A 148 -6.95 -7.73 -7.36
CA ASP A 148 -7.03 -7.53 -8.81
C ASP A 148 -5.66 -7.19 -9.42
N GLU A 149 -4.87 -6.37 -8.74
CA GLU A 149 -3.62 -5.81 -9.25
C GLU A 149 -2.54 -5.73 -8.16
N ILE A 150 -1.28 -5.82 -8.57
CA ILE A 150 -0.10 -5.75 -7.71
C ILE A 150 0.83 -4.68 -8.30
N ALA A 151 1.02 -3.59 -7.56
CA ALA A 151 2.05 -2.59 -7.78
C ALA A 151 3.25 -2.87 -6.87
N VAL A 152 4.45 -2.82 -7.46
CA VAL A 152 5.73 -2.98 -6.76
C VAL A 152 6.63 -1.82 -7.14
N ASN A 153 6.99 -1.00 -6.16
CA ASN A 153 8.05 0.00 -6.31
C ASN A 153 9.38 -0.70 -5.99
N LEU A 154 9.99 -1.33 -6.99
CA LEU A 154 11.17 -2.17 -6.82
C LEU A 154 12.43 -1.32 -6.64
N VAL A 155 13.01 -1.39 -5.45
CA VAL A 155 14.20 -0.64 -5.05
C VAL A 155 15.44 -1.52 -5.26
N PRO A 156 16.54 -1.01 -5.86
CA PRO A 156 17.73 -1.78 -6.19
C PRO A 156 18.62 -2.04 -4.95
N VAL A 157 18.04 -2.59 -3.89
CA VAL A 157 18.72 -2.96 -2.63
C VAL A 157 18.41 -4.42 -2.29
N LEU A 158 19.33 -5.08 -1.60
CA LEU A 158 19.12 -6.40 -1.01
C LEU A 158 19.12 -6.23 0.52
N LEU A 159 18.02 -6.57 1.19
CA LEU A 159 17.94 -6.48 2.66
C LEU A 159 18.47 -7.74 3.35
N GLY A 160 18.42 -8.90 2.68
CA GLY A 160 18.86 -10.20 3.19
C GLY A 160 17.87 -10.85 4.16
N GLU A 161 17.21 -10.07 4.99
CA GLU A 161 16.17 -10.48 5.92
C GLU A 161 15.14 -9.37 6.18
N GLY A 162 14.01 -9.72 6.80
CA GLY A 162 12.95 -8.78 7.14
C GLY A 162 11.56 -9.30 6.79
N ILE A 163 10.64 -8.38 6.58
CA ILE A 163 9.24 -8.70 6.28
C ILE A 163 9.09 -8.92 4.78
N ARG A 164 8.78 -10.15 4.36
CA ARG A 164 8.57 -10.48 2.94
C ARG A 164 7.25 -9.92 2.42
N PHE A 165 7.24 -9.43 1.17
CA PHE A 165 5.99 -9.02 0.54
C PHE A 165 5.05 -10.22 0.30
N PHE A 166 5.61 -11.28 -0.28
CA PHE A 166 4.93 -12.55 -0.54
C PHE A 166 5.68 -13.67 0.16
N ASP A 167 4.97 -14.44 0.98
CA ASP A 167 5.51 -15.60 1.67
C ASP A 167 4.41 -16.65 1.86
N ASN A 168 4.74 -17.93 1.73
CA ASN A 168 3.83 -19.06 2.00
C ASN A 168 2.39 -18.96 1.41
N LEU A 169 2.25 -18.44 0.19
CA LEU A 169 0.96 -18.24 -0.50
C LEU A 169 0.23 -19.57 -0.74
N ALA A 170 -0.96 -19.75 -0.16
CA ALA A 170 -1.73 -20.99 -0.23
C ALA A 170 -2.27 -21.26 -1.64
N GLY A 171 -2.60 -20.21 -2.40
CA GLY A 171 -3.15 -20.29 -3.77
C GLY A 171 -2.11 -20.44 -4.89
N SER A 172 -0.85 -20.76 -4.56
CA SER A 172 0.22 -20.82 -5.56
C SER A 172 0.10 -22.01 -6.53
N PRO A 173 0.54 -21.87 -7.80
CA PRO A 173 1.13 -20.66 -8.39
C PRO A 173 0.06 -19.64 -8.82
N VAL A 174 0.27 -18.37 -8.45
CA VAL A 174 -0.51 -17.24 -8.94
C VAL A 174 0.09 -16.76 -10.27
N LYS A 175 -0.74 -16.57 -11.29
CA LYS A 175 -0.31 -16.07 -12.60
C LYS A 175 -0.62 -14.58 -12.72
N LEU A 176 0.33 -13.83 -13.25
CA LEU A 176 0.22 -12.38 -13.46
C LEU A 176 0.24 -12.04 -14.96
N GLU A 177 -0.31 -10.88 -15.31
CA GLU A 177 -0.19 -10.23 -16.60
C GLU A 177 0.55 -8.89 -16.47
N GLY A 178 1.25 -8.48 -17.52
CA GLY A 178 2.10 -7.30 -17.51
C GLY A 178 3.59 -7.66 -17.30
N PRO A 179 4.40 -6.76 -16.71
CA PRO A 179 4.01 -5.50 -16.06
C PRO A 179 3.91 -4.31 -17.03
N THR A 180 3.14 -3.29 -16.65
CA THR A 180 3.46 -1.90 -17.06
C THR A 180 4.66 -1.45 -16.23
N VAL A 181 5.63 -0.78 -16.86
CA VAL A 181 6.90 -0.39 -16.23
C VAL A 181 7.08 1.12 -16.32
N ILE A 182 7.42 1.75 -15.20
CA ILE A 182 7.86 3.15 -15.12
C ILE A 182 9.23 3.17 -14.44
N GLU A 183 10.24 3.65 -15.16
CA GLU A 183 11.61 3.77 -14.66
C GLU A 183 11.78 5.12 -13.94
N GLY A 184 11.89 5.08 -12.61
CA GLY A 184 12.28 6.22 -11.79
C GLY A 184 13.78 6.22 -11.49
N THR A 185 14.28 7.29 -10.88
CA THR A 185 15.61 7.27 -10.25
C THR A 185 15.55 6.33 -9.05
N ASP A 186 16.51 5.41 -8.90
CA ASP A 186 16.61 4.45 -7.77
C ASP A 186 15.35 3.63 -7.43
N VAL A 187 14.39 3.53 -8.35
CA VAL A 187 13.18 2.73 -8.21
C VAL A 187 12.60 2.36 -9.57
N THR A 188 12.10 1.14 -9.71
CA THR A 188 11.31 0.74 -10.89
C THR A 188 9.89 0.42 -10.45
N HIS A 189 8.91 1.20 -10.92
CA HIS A 189 7.50 0.97 -10.62
C HIS A 189 6.95 -0.08 -11.58
N LEU A 190 6.55 -1.22 -11.03
CA LEU A 190 6.01 -2.36 -11.77
C LEU A 190 4.56 -2.54 -11.42
N HIS A 191 3.69 -2.66 -12.42
CA HIS A 191 2.26 -2.86 -12.19
C HIS A 191 1.76 -4.10 -12.93
N TYR A 192 1.26 -5.07 -12.18
CA TYR A 192 0.79 -6.37 -12.66
C TYR A 192 -0.71 -6.53 -12.43
N ARG A 193 -1.37 -7.27 -13.33
CA ARG A 193 -2.74 -7.73 -13.12
C ARG A 193 -2.74 -9.19 -12.69
N VAL A 194 -3.55 -9.53 -11.69
CA VAL A 194 -3.75 -10.90 -11.24
C VAL A 194 -4.68 -11.63 -12.21
N ARG A 195 -4.28 -12.81 -12.69
CA ARG A 195 -5.16 -13.68 -13.48
C ARG A 195 -6.07 -14.47 -12.55
N LYS A 196 -7.38 -14.33 -12.75
CA LYS A 196 -8.42 -15.09 -12.06
C LYS A 196 -8.80 -16.35 -12.82
#